data_AF-A0A0J9X903-F1
#
_entry.id   AF-A0A0J9X903-F1
#
_cell.length_a   1.000
_cell.length_b   1.000
_cell.length_c   1.000
_cell.angle_alpha   90.00
_cell.angle_beta   90.00
_cell.angle_gamma   90.00
#
_symmetry.space_group_name_H-M   'P 1'
#
loop_
_entity.id
_entity.type
_entity.pdbx_description
1 polymer ?
#
loop_
_entity_poly.entity_id
_entity_poly.type
_entity_poly.pdbx_seq_one_letter_code
_entity_poly.pdbx_strand_id
1 'polypeptide(L)'
;MADLNRLSASLTGLKEIVEADKDTNSVDDDEHQARLEQELEQIRQVNDVTEGVIESLKVTELNLDNVLMGAQNADKLLDKWVRILSQTEHTQRLLFNKGWHGATRDDEMQQERERQLEAERRRAQERERERQTREAEERRRREAHEEQRRAKESGLQRRGISKRSVAGSSSVGASSSSSSSGTAGVRKTPAGSARKPPAGTNRTNLRSRPSTIPRPVPRR
;
A
#
# COMPACT_ATOMS: atom_id res chain seq x y z
N MET A 1 67.65 -48.21 93.83
CA MET A 1 66.17 -48.19 93.94
C MET A 1 65.59 -46.77 93.84
N ALA A 2 66.25 -45.72 94.35
CA ALA A 2 65.72 -44.34 94.30
C ALA A 2 65.74 -43.70 92.89
N ASP A 3 66.76 -43.98 92.06
CA ASP A 3 66.91 -43.31 90.75
C ASP A 3 65.91 -43.79 89.68
N LEU A 4 65.47 -45.06 89.75
CA LEU A 4 64.45 -45.63 88.87
C LEU A 4 63.05 -45.00 89.11
N ASN A 5 62.72 -44.69 90.36
CA ASN A 5 61.46 -44.01 90.68
C ASN A 5 61.44 -42.57 90.17
N ARG A 6 62.59 -41.89 90.14
CA ARG A 6 62.71 -40.53 89.64
C ARG A 6 62.56 -40.44 88.12
N LEU A 7 63.07 -41.44 87.39
CA LEU A 7 62.88 -41.60 85.94
C LEU A 7 61.44 -41.96 85.58
N SER A 8 60.80 -42.84 86.35
CA SER A 8 59.37 -43.17 86.18
C SER A 8 58.49 -41.93 86.34
N ALA A 9 58.73 -41.12 87.38
CA ALA A 9 58.02 -39.86 87.62
C ALA A 9 58.25 -38.83 86.50
N SER A 10 59.47 -38.73 85.98
CA SER A 10 59.79 -37.86 84.83
C SER A 10 59.09 -38.31 83.55
N LEU A 11 59.03 -39.63 83.30
CA LEU A 11 58.36 -40.20 82.14
C LEU A 11 56.83 -40.04 82.23
N THR A 12 56.25 -40.10 83.43
CA THR A 12 54.83 -39.81 83.65
C THR A 12 54.54 -38.33 83.44
N GLY A 13 55.37 -37.43 83.97
CA GLY A 13 55.22 -35.99 83.72
C GLY A 13 55.37 -35.61 82.24
N LEU A 14 56.31 -36.24 81.51
CA LEU A 14 56.43 -36.06 80.07
C LEU A 14 55.23 -36.61 79.31
N LYS A 15 54.70 -37.77 79.72
CA LYS A 15 53.49 -38.32 79.11
C LYS A 15 52.29 -37.41 79.35
N GLU A 16 52.12 -36.89 80.55
CA GLU A 16 51.04 -35.96 80.91
C GLU A 16 51.14 -34.63 80.15
N ILE A 17 52.35 -34.10 79.95
CA ILE A 17 52.56 -32.92 79.10
C ILE A 17 52.22 -33.21 77.64
N VAL A 18 52.61 -34.37 77.11
CA VAL A 18 52.30 -34.76 75.72
C VAL A 18 50.82 -35.04 75.51
N GLU A 19 50.13 -35.64 76.50
CA GLU A 19 48.68 -35.82 76.47
C GLU A 19 47.96 -34.47 76.54
N ALA A 20 48.39 -33.57 77.43
CA ALA A 20 47.83 -32.22 77.53
C ALA A 20 48.03 -31.39 76.25
N ASP A 21 49.20 -31.47 75.61
CA ASP A 21 49.52 -30.76 74.36
C ASP A 21 48.69 -31.33 73.18
N LYS A 22 48.40 -32.64 73.19
CA LYS A 22 47.48 -33.27 72.25
C LYS A 22 46.04 -32.80 72.46
N ASP A 23 45.59 -32.76 73.70
CA ASP A 23 44.24 -32.34 74.04
C ASP A 23 44.03 -30.86 73.66
N THR A 24 45.00 -29.98 73.95
CA THR A 24 44.93 -28.57 73.53
C THR A 24 44.92 -28.41 72.02
N ASN A 25 45.76 -29.15 71.29
CA ASN A 25 45.82 -29.05 69.83
C ASN A 25 44.55 -29.64 69.18
N SER A 26 43.95 -30.69 69.76
CA SER A 26 42.66 -31.21 69.29
C SER A 26 41.49 -30.26 69.56
N VAL A 27 41.51 -29.56 70.70
CA VAL A 27 40.49 -28.57 71.05
C VAL A 27 40.57 -27.35 70.12
N ASP A 28 41.78 -26.87 69.80
CA ASP A 28 41.97 -25.80 68.82
C ASP A 28 41.52 -26.21 67.39
N ASP A 29 41.78 -27.46 67.00
CA ASP A 29 41.32 -28.02 65.72
C ASP A 29 39.78 -28.13 65.67
N ASP A 30 39.15 -28.57 66.76
CA ASP A 30 37.70 -28.68 66.90
C ASP A 30 37.01 -27.29 66.89
N GLU A 31 37.59 -26.30 67.56
CA GLU A 31 37.08 -24.91 67.54
C GLU A 31 37.22 -24.28 66.15
N HIS A 32 38.33 -24.54 65.45
CA HIS A 32 38.53 -24.08 64.08
C HIS A 32 37.54 -24.75 63.12
N GLN A 33 37.29 -26.06 63.27
CA GLN A 33 36.29 -26.79 62.48
C GLN A 33 34.87 -26.27 62.75
N ALA A 34 34.49 -26.02 64.01
CA ALA A 34 33.20 -25.45 64.35
C ALA A 34 33.00 -24.04 63.74
N ARG A 35 34.04 -23.20 63.70
CA ARG A 35 34.00 -21.90 63.00
C ARG A 35 33.85 -22.07 61.49
N LEU A 36 34.59 -23.00 60.88
CA LEU A 36 34.52 -23.25 59.44
C LEU A 36 33.13 -23.76 59.03
N GLU A 37 32.50 -24.60 59.85
CA GLU A 37 31.13 -25.05 59.64
C GLU A 37 30.12 -23.90 59.74
N GLN A 38 30.28 -22.99 60.71
CA GLN A 38 29.45 -21.78 60.81
C GLN A 38 29.63 -20.85 59.60
N GLU A 39 30.87 -20.67 59.11
CA GLU A 39 31.14 -19.87 57.91
C GLU A 39 30.52 -20.52 56.67
N LEU A 40 30.60 -21.84 56.53
CA LEU A 40 29.96 -22.57 55.42
C LEU A 40 28.42 -22.48 55.48
N GLU A 41 27.83 -22.57 56.67
CA GLU A 41 26.39 -22.42 56.86
C GLU A 41 25.93 -20.99 56.54
N GLN A 42 26.69 -19.97 56.95
CA GLN A 42 26.42 -18.59 56.55
C GLN A 42 26.52 -18.39 55.03
N ILE A 43 27.54 -18.95 54.37
CA ILE A 43 27.65 -18.84 52.91
C ILE A 43 26.48 -19.53 52.21
N ARG A 44 26.03 -20.69 52.70
CA ARG A 44 24.82 -21.37 52.18
C ARG A 44 23.58 -20.51 52.36
N GLN A 45 23.39 -19.93 53.55
CA GLN A 45 22.27 -19.04 53.81
C GLN A 45 22.28 -17.81 52.91
N VAL A 46 23.45 -17.22 52.67
CA VAL A 46 23.60 -16.10 51.73
C VAL A 46 23.24 -16.54 50.32
N ASN A 47 23.68 -17.73 49.90
CA ASN A 47 23.36 -18.26 48.59
C ASN A 47 21.84 -18.45 48.41
N ASP A 48 21.17 -19.04 49.40
CA ASP A 48 19.72 -19.24 49.41
C ASP A 48 18.96 -17.90 49.34
N VAL A 49 19.43 -16.88 50.07
CA VAL A 49 18.84 -15.52 50.00
C VAL A 49 19.07 -14.91 48.62
N THR A 50 20.26 -15.05 48.04
CA THR A 50 20.52 -14.55 46.68
C THR A 50 19.68 -15.27 45.63
N GLU A 51 19.48 -16.58 45.75
CA GLU A 51 18.56 -17.33 44.89
C GLU A 51 17.12 -16.85 45.05
N GLY A 52 16.68 -16.60 46.29
CA GLY A 52 15.36 -16.02 46.57
C GLY A 52 15.18 -14.63 45.96
N VAL A 53 16.22 -13.78 46.00
CA VAL A 53 16.21 -12.46 45.34
C VAL A 53 16.16 -12.62 43.83
N ILE A 54 16.93 -13.54 43.25
CA ILE A 54 16.89 -13.83 41.80
C ILE A 54 15.50 -14.28 41.38
N GLU A 55 14.86 -15.15 42.16
CA GLU A 55 13.50 -15.60 41.87
C GLU A 55 12.48 -14.47 42.01
N SER A 56 12.60 -13.62 43.03
CA SER A 56 11.79 -12.41 43.18
C SER A 56 11.96 -11.45 42.01
N LEU A 57 13.18 -11.29 41.49
CA LEU A 57 13.47 -10.47 40.32
C LEU A 57 12.83 -11.06 39.06
N LYS A 58 12.88 -12.38 38.84
CA LYS A 58 12.17 -13.04 37.73
C LYS A 58 10.66 -12.85 37.82
N VAL A 59 10.07 -13.00 39.00
CA VAL A 59 8.64 -12.74 39.20
C VAL A 59 8.31 -11.29 38.91
N THR A 60 9.17 -10.36 39.32
CA THR A 60 9.02 -8.93 39.04
C THR A 60 9.10 -8.64 37.54
N GLU A 61 10.03 -9.28 36.81
CA GLU A 61 10.14 -9.20 35.35
C GLU A 61 8.83 -9.67 34.67
N LEU A 62 8.31 -10.83 35.06
CA LEU A 62 7.02 -11.33 34.55
C LEU A 62 5.85 -10.39 34.87
N ASN A 63 5.86 -9.78 36.06
CA ASN A 63 4.85 -8.79 36.44
C ASN A 63 4.97 -7.52 35.58
N LEU A 64 6.18 -7.06 35.28
CA LEU A 64 6.41 -5.90 34.41
C LEU A 64 5.97 -6.18 32.97
N ASP A 65 6.19 -7.40 32.46
CA ASP A 65 5.67 -7.81 31.15
C ASP A 65 4.15 -7.75 31.08
N ASN A 66 3.46 -8.19 32.14
CA ASN A 66 2.01 -8.08 32.23
C ASN A 66 1.53 -6.61 32.24
N VAL A 67 2.23 -5.75 32.99
CA VAL A 67 1.94 -4.30 33.01
C VAL A 67 2.19 -3.68 31.64
N LEU A 68 3.27 -4.05 30.96
CA LEU A 68 3.58 -3.58 29.60
C LEU A 68 2.49 -4.01 28.62
N MET A 69 2.03 -5.26 28.69
CA MET A 69 0.92 -5.75 27.88
C MET A 69 -0.37 -4.97 28.18
N GLY A 70 -0.63 -4.63 29.44
CA GLY A 70 -1.73 -3.76 29.86
C GLY A 70 -1.64 -2.37 29.24
N ALA A 71 -0.47 -1.74 29.28
CA ALA A 71 -0.22 -0.43 28.67
C ALA A 71 -0.41 -0.46 27.14
N GLN A 72 0.07 -1.51 26.47
CA GLN A 72 -0.16 -1.70 25.02
C GLN A 72 -1.65 -1.87 24.68
N ASN A 73 -2.41 -2.56 25.54
CA ASN A 73 -3.85 -2.71 25.34
C ASN A 73 -4.59 -1.40 25.59
N ALA A 74 -4.16 -0.60 26.57
CA ALA A 74 -4.67 0.74 26.79
C ALA A 74 -4.40 1.67 25.59
N ASP A 75 -3.20 1.61 25.00
CA ASP A 75 -2.85 2.36 23.79
C ASP A 75 -3.75 1.97 22.60
N LYS A 76 -3.99 0.67 22.39
CA LYS A 76 -4.95 0.20 21.37
C LYS A 76 -6.37 0.69 21.62
N LEU A 77 -6.80 0.75 22.88
CA LEU A 77 -8.11 1.30 23.23
C LEU A 77 -8.15 2.80 22.95
N LEU A 78 -7.10 3.53 23.27
CA LEU A 78 -6.99 4.96 23.02
C LEU A 78 -7.01 5.27 21.52
N ASP A 79 -6.29 4.54 20.68
CA ASP A 79 -6.38 4.65 19.22
C ASP A 79 -7.82 4.42 18.72
N LYS A 80 -8.52 3.41 19.26
CA LYS A 80 -9.95 3.20 18.96
C LYS A 80 -10.81 4.38 19.39
N TRP A 81 -10.59 4.94 20.58
CA TRP A 81 -11.33 6.10 21.05
C TRP A 81 -11.09 7.34 20.19
N VAL A 82 -9.84 7.59 19.79
CA VAL A 82 -9.50 8.66 18.84
C VAL A 82 -10.23 8.44 17.51
N ARG A 83 -10.23 7.21 16.98
CA ARG A 83 -10.98 6.88 15.75
C ARG A 83 -12.48 7.11 15.92
N ILE A 84 -13.09 6.63 17.01
CA ILE A 84 -14.52 6.85 17.30
C ILE A 84 -14.82 8.35 17.35
N LEU A 85 -14.01 9.13 18.08
CA LEU A 85 -14.20 10.56 18.19
C LEU A 85 -14.06 11.26 16.82
N SER A 86 -13.05 10.90 16.04
CA SER A 86 -12.88 11.43 14.67
C SER A 86 -14.08 11.09 13.78
N GLN A 87 -14.65 9.89 13.92
CA GLN A 87 -15.85 9.49 13.20
C GLN A 87 -17.08 10.26 13.69
N THR A 88 -17.22 10.51 15.00
CA THR A 88 -18.34 11.31 15.53
C THR A 88 -18.26 12.77 15.10
N GLU A 89 -17.05 13.32 15.01
CA GLU A 89 -16.81 14.67 14.53
C GLU A 89 -17.12 14.78 13.04
N HIS A 90 -16.70 13.77 12.26
CA HIS A 90 -17.06 13.64 10.86
C HIS A 90 -18.57 13.52 10.68
N THR A 91 -19.26 12.66 11.42
CA THR A 91 -20.73 12.52 11.31
C THR A 91 -21.45 13.77 11.75
N GLN A 92 -20.96 14.49 12.77
CA GLN A 92 -21.50 15.78 13.18
C GLN A 92 -21.36 16.82 12.07
N ARG A 93 -20.16 16.97 11.47
CA ARG A 93 -19.94 17.85 10.31
C ARG A 93 -20.88 17.49 9.16
N LEU A 94 -21.06 16.20 8.93
CA LEU A 94 -21.90 15.66 7.88
C LEU A 94 -23.39 15.97 8.13
N LEU A 95 -23.88 15.82 9.36
CA LEU A 95 -25.23 16.18 9.79
C LEU A 95 -25.53 17.67 9.66
N PHE A 96 -24.57 18.55 9.97
CA PHE A 96 -24.73 20.00 9.83
C PHE A 96 -24.47 20.51 8.40
N ASN A 97 -23.89 19.67 7.54
CA ASN A 97 -23.71 20.02 6.13
C ASN A 97 -25.06 19.97 5.41
N LYS A 98 -25.62 21.15 5.12
CA LYS A 98 -26.86 21.31 4.35
C LYS A 98 -26.79 20.73 2.93
N GLY A 99 -25.58 20.45 2.42
CA GLY A 99 -25.33 19.82 1.13
C GLY A 99 -25.26 18.29 1.18
N TRP A 100 -25.30 17.66 2.37
CA TRP A 100 -25.31 16.21 2.47
C TRP A 100 -26.71 15.67 2.23
N HIS A 101 -26.88 14.88 1.18
CA HIS A 101 -28.18 14.33 0.77
C HIS A 101 -28.13 12.79 0.76
N GLY A 102 -27.13 12.20 1.43
CA GLY A 102 -26.88 10.77 1.43
C GLY A 102 -26.56 10.21 0.03
N ALA A 103 -26.73 8.89 -0.12
CA ALA A 103 -26.56 8.21 -1.40
C ALA A 103 -27.63 8.61 -2.44
N THR A 104 -28.77 9.17 -2.00
CA THR A 104 -29.89 9.53 -2.88
C THR A 104 -29.50 10.61 -3.89
N ARG A 105 -28.70 11.62 -3.51
CA ARG A 105 -28.20 12.63 -4.46
C ARG A 105 -27.13 12.08 -5.40
N ASP A 106 -26.34 11.12 -4.93
CA ASP A 106 -25.39 10.43 -5.81
C ASP A 106 -26.15 9.58 -6.84
N ASP A 107 -27.21 8.87 -6.42
CA ASP A 107 -28.08 8.09 -7.31
C ASP A 107 -28.85 8.96 -8.30
N GLU A 108 -29.39 10.11 -7.87
CA GLU A 108 -30.04 11.08 -8.75
C GLU A 108 -29.06 11.68 -9.77
N MET A 109 -27.83 12.02 -9.35
CA MET A 109 -26.79 12.51 -10.25
C MET A 109 -26.32 11.43 -11.24
N GLN A 110 -26.30 10.16 -10.83
CA GLN A 110 -26.02 9.06 -11.75
C GLN A 110 -27.16 8.85 -12.74
N GLN A 111 -28.42 8.86 -12.30
CA GLN A 111 -29.57 8.75 -13.19
C GLN A 111 -29.65 9.92 -14.18
N GLU A 112 -29.30 11.13 -13.75
CA GLU A 112 -29.24 12.29 -14.64
C GLU A 112 -28.11 12.14 -15.67
N ARG A 113 -26.92 11.66 -15.28
CA ARG A 113 -25.84 11.32 -16.21
C ARG A 113 -26.26 10.24 -17.21
N GLU A 114 -26.94 9.20 -16.76
CA GLU A 114 -27.44 8.12 -17.62
C GLU A 114 -28.47 8.64 -18.63
N ARG A 115 -29.41 9.48 -18.20
CA ARG A 115 -30.39 10.14 -19.08
C ARG A 115 -29.71 11.05 -20.12
N GLN A 116 -28.67 11.78 -19.72
CA GLN A 116 -27.89 12.62 -20.64
C GLN A 116 -27.17 11.77 -21.69
N LEU A 117 -26.53 10.68 -21.27
CA LEU A 117 -25.88 9.72 -22.18
C LEU A 117 -26.88 9.07 -23.14
N GLU A 118 -28.05 8.68 -22.66
CA GLU A 118 -29.10 8.10 -23.51
C GLU A 118 -29.65 9.12 -24.52
N ALA A 119 -29.88 10.36 -24.10
CA ALA A 119 -30.29 11.45 -24.98
C ALA A 119 -29.22 11.76 -26.05
N GLU A 120 -27.95 11.72 -25.69
CA GLU A 120 -26.84 11.87 -26.64
C GLU A 120 -26.79 10.71 -27.64
N ARG A 121 -26.93 9.46 -27.18
CA ARG A 121 -27.00 8.28 -28.06
C ARG A 121 -28.16 8.36 -29.02
N ARG A 122 -29.34 8.80 -28.56
CA ARG A 122 -30.51 8.98 -29.41
C ARG A 122 -30.28 10.07 -30.47
N ARG A 123 -29.69 11.21 -30.09
CA ARG A 123 -29.33 12.28 -31.03
C ARG A 123 -28.29 11.82 -32.05
N ALA A 124 -27.33 11.00 -31.65
CA ALA A 124 -26.35 10.42 -32.56
C ALA A 124 -27.00 9.47 -33.57
N GLN A 125 -27.93 8.60 -33.12
CA GLN A 125 -28.68 7.71 -34.00
C GLN A 125 -29.59 8.48 -34.97
N GLU A 126 -30.26 9.54 -34.52
CA GLU A 126 -31.10 10.38 -35.39
C GLU A 126 -30.25 11.08 -36.47
N ARG A 127 -29.08 11.61 -36.11
CA ARG A 127 -28.13 12.19 -37.08
C ARG A 127 -27.61 11.17 -38.08
N GLU A 128 -27.39 9.92 -37.66
CA GLU A 128 -26.95 8.85 -38.55
C GLU A 128 -28.06 8.47 -39.54
N ARG A 129 -29.32 8.34 -39.07
CA ARG A 129 -30.48 8.11 -39.95
C ARG A 129 -30.69 9.27 -40.93
N GLU A 130 -30.50 10.51 -40.50
CA GLU A 130 -30.58 11.67 -41.39
C GLU A 130 -29.48 11.66 -42.45
N ARG A 131 -28.25 11.25 -42.09
CA ARG A 131 -27.16 11.07 -43.07
C ARG A 131 -27.47 9.97 -44.07
N GLN A 132 -27.94 8.81 -43.61
CA GLN A 132 -28.30 7.68 -44.47
C GLN A 132 -29.44 8.03 -45.42
N THR A 133 -30.45 8.78 -44.96
CA THR A 133 -31.57 9.22 -45.81
C THR A 133 -31.12 10.26 -46.85
N ARG A 134 -30.27 11.21 -46.47
CA ARG A 134 -29.66 12.17 -47.42
C ARG A 134 -28.80 11.48 -48.46
N GLU A 135 -27.98 10.51 -48.06
CA GLU A 135 -27.13 9.74 -48.98
C GLU A 135 -27.98 8.89 -49.93
N ALA A 136 -29.06 8.27 -49.44
CA ALA A 136 -30.00 7.54 -50.28
C ALA A 136 -30.75 8.45 -51.28
N GLU A 137 -31.14 9.65 -50.86
CA GLU A 137 -31.76 10.65 -51.75
C GLU A 137 -30.77 11.16 -52.80
N GLU A 138 -29.53 11.46 -52.41
CA GLU A 138 -28.47 11.83 -53.35
C GLU A 138 -28.18 10.70 -54.35
N ARG A 139 -28.14 9.44 -53.88
CA ARG A 139 -27.93 8.28 -54.75
C ARG A 139 -29.07 8.12 -55.76
N ARG A 140 -30.32 8.27 -55.33
CA ARG A 140 -31.50 8.28 -56.23
C ARG A 140 -31.47 9.43 -57.23
N ARG A 141 -31.04 10.63 -56.81
CA ARG A 141 -30.87 11.78 -57.71
C ARG A 141 -29.78 11.55 -58.75
N ARG A 142 -28.65 10.95 -58.35
CA ARG A 142 -27.56 10.58 -59.26
C ARG A 142 -28.01 9.51 -60.26
N GLU A 143 -28.69 8.46 -59.79
CA GLU A 143 -29.27 7.41 -60.64
C GLU A 143 -30.28 7.98 -61.65
N ALA A 144 -31.21 8.83 -61.20
CA ALA A 144 -32.18 9.49 -62.10
C ALA A 144 -31.50 10.42 -63.12
N HIS A 145 -30.44 11.12 -62.72
CA HIS A 145 -29.67 11.96 -63.64
C HIS A 145 -28.85 11.12 -64.64
N GLU A 146 -28.29 9.99 -64.22
CA GLU A 146 -27.61 9.04 -65.10
C GLU A 146 -28.57 8.37 -66.09
N GLU A 147 -29.77 7.98 -65.66
CA GLU A 147 -30.82 7.45 -66.54
C GLU A 147 -31.27 8.49 -67.58
N GLN A 148 -31.45 9.75 -67.17
CA GLN A 148 -31.75 10.84 -68.11
C GLN A 148 -30.61 11.08 -69.10
N ARG A 149 -29.34 10.96 -68.67
CA ARG A 149 -28.19 11.05 -69.58
C ARG A 149 -28.16 9.89 -70.56
N ARG A 150 -28.37 8.65 -70.11
CA ARG A 150 -28.44 7.46 -70.97
C ARG A 150 -29.60 7.53 -71.96
N ALA A 151 -30.76 8.06 -71.57
CA ALA A 151 -31.90 8.28 -72.46
C ALA A 151 -31.63 9.37 -73.51
N LYS A 152 -30.89 10.42 -73.16
CA LYS A 152 -30.44 11.46 -74.11
C LYS A 152 -29.38 10.91 -75.06
N GLU A 153 -28.45 10.09 -74.58
CA GLU A 153 -27.38 9.47 -75.36
C GLU A 153 -27.93 8.42 -76.35
N SER A 154 -28.91 7.62 -75.95
CA SER A 154 -29.62 6.71 -76.86
C SER A 154 -30.49 7.45 -77.88
N GLY A 155 -31.00 8.64 -77.54
CA GLY A 155 -31.66 9.55 -78.48
C GLY A 155 -30.71 10.15 -79.53
N LEU A 156 -29.43 10.34 -79.18
CA LEU A 156 -28.40 10.90 -80.07
C LEU A 156 -27.83 9.89 -81.06
N GLN A 157 -27.88 8.57 -80.78
CA GLN A 157 -27.48 7.54 -81.74
C GLN A 157 -28.49 7.30 -82.88
N ARG A 158 -29.69 7.88 -82.84
CA ARG A 158 -30.72 7.72 -83.89
C ARG A 158 -30.77 8.84 -84.92
N ARG A 159 -29.89 9.85 -84.84
CA ARG A 159 -29.85 10.96 -85.78
C ARG A 159 -28.41 11.23 -86.23
N GLY A 160 -28.02 10.49 -87.24
CA GLY A 160 -26.69 10.53 -87.83
C GLY A 160 -26.32 11.87 -88.47
N ILE A 161 -25.00 12.03 -88.58
CA ILE A 161 -24.24 12.52 -89.74
C ILE A 161 -24.55 13.96 -90.24
N SER A 162 -23.53 14.82 -90.10
CA SER A 162 -22.85 15.60 -91.17
C SER A 162 -22.74 17.13 -90.93
N LYS A 163 -21.47 17.58 -90.93
CA LYS A 163 -20.94 18.84 -91.52
C LYS A 163 -21.38 20.17 -90.88
N ARG A 164 -20.66 21.29 -90.93
CA ARG A 164 -19.27 21.73 -91.26
C ARG A 164 -19.33 23.26 -91.13
N SER A 165 -18.35 23.90 -90.46
CA SER A 165 -17.91 25.33 -90.58
C SER A 165 -18.96 26.44 -90.26
N VAL A 166 -18.67 27.68 -89.83
CA VAL A 166 -17.51 28.60 -89.83
C VAL A 166 -17.77 29.75 -88.84
N ALA A 167 -16.68 30.29 -88.27
CA ALA A 167 -16.37 31.71 -87.98
C ALA A 167 -17.28 32.62 -87.10
N GLY A 168 -16.63 33.25 -86.10
CA GLY A 168 -16.73 34.69 -85.89
C GLY A 168 -16.83 35.21 -84.44
N SER A 169 -15.67 35.59 -83.86
CA SER A 169 -15.42 36.80 -83.03
C SER A 169 -16.21 36.99 -81.70
N SER A 170 -15.67 37.44 -80.55
CA SER A 170 -14.35 37.91 -80.11
C SER A 170 -14.36 38.14 -78.58
N SER A 171 -13.19 37.92 -77.96
CA SER A 171 -12.56 38.64 -76.80
C SER A 171 -13.36 38.77 -75.48
N VAL A 172 -12.82 38.68 -74.26
CA VAL A 172 -11.51 38.91 -73.61
C VAL A 172 -11.68 38.35 -72.17
N GLY A 173 -10.71 37.85 -71.41
CA GLY A 173 -9.27 37.68 -71.54
C GLY A 173 -8.69 37.13 -70.21
N ALA A 174 -7.55 36.42 -70.36
CA ALA A 174 -6.47 36.10 -69.41
C ALA A 174 -6.76 35.36 -68.08
N SER A 175 -6.37 34.09 -67.88
CA SER A 175 -5.00 33.53 -67.69
C SER A 175 -4.23 34.21 -66.55
N SER A 176 -3.56 33.54 -65.60
CA SER A 176 -2.75 32.32 -65.73
C SER A 176 -2.39 31.73 -64.35
N SER A 177 -1.90 30.50 -64.39
CA SER A 177 -1.28 29.69 -63.34
C SER A 177 0.01 30.26 -62.73
N SER A 178 0.39 29.65 -61.58
CA SER A 178 1.75 29.45 -61.02
C SER A 178 2.51 30.71 -60.56
N SER A 179 3.33 30.76 -59.50
CA SER A 179 3.81 29.80 -58.49
C SER A 179 4.75 30.57 -57.55
N SER A 180 4.85 30.12 -56.29
CA SER A 180 6.07 30.11 -55.44
C SER A 180 6.68 31.39 -54.83
N SER A 181 7.43 31.13 -53.73
CA SER A 181 8.37 31.98 -52.95
C SER A 181 7.72 32.98 -51.98
N GLY A 182 7.89 32.88 -50.64
CA GLY A 182 9.12 32.90 -49.83
C GLY A 182 9.35 34.36 -49.38
N THR A 183 9.53 34.78 -48.12
CA THR A 183 10.41 34.31 -47.04
C THR A 183 10.16 35.11 -45.73
N ALA A 184 10.71 34.62 -44.60
CA ALA A 184 11.20 35.33 -43.40
C ALA A 184 10.19 36.11 -42.51
N GLY A 185 10.19 36.07 -41.17
CA GLY A 185 11.06 35.53 -40.11
C GLY A 185 10.33 35.74 -38.76
N VAL A 186 10.59 35.00 -37.68
CA VAL A 186 11.53 35.31 -36.56
C VAL A 186 11.46 34.06 -35.62
N ARG A 187 12.49 33.21 -35.45
CA ARG A 187 13.64 33.22 -34.49
C ARG A 187 13.21 33.26 -32.99
N LYS A 188 13.64 32.43 -32.03
CA LYS A 188 14.89 31.69 -31.65
C LYS A 188 14.47 30.53 -30.70
N THR A 189 14.90 29.26 -30.79
CA THR A 189 16.18 28.57 -30.41
C THR A 189 16.63 28.72 -28.94
N PRO A 190 17.45 27.82 -28.35
CA PRO A 190 17.91 26.49 -28.78
C PRO A 190 18.07 25.39 -27.67
N ALA A 191 18.37 24.16 -28.15
CA ALA A 191 19.34 23.15 -27.66
C ALA A 191 19.29 22.62 -26.21
N GLY A 192 19.51 21.34 -25.92
CA GLY A 192 19.92 20.21 -26.75
C GLY A 192 20.47 19.07 -25.87
N SER A 193 20.94 18.03 -26.55
CA SER A 193 21.89 17.00 -26.07
C SER A 193 21.34 15.71 -25.44
N ALA A 194 22.06 14.65 -25.79
CA ALA A 194 21.83 13.23 -25.59
C ALA A 194 22.16 12.74 -24.17
N ARG A 195 21.55 11.61 -23.75
CA ARG A 195 22.23 10.37 -23.28
C ARG A 195 21.26 9.32 -22.73
N LYS A 196 21.80 8.09 -22.66
CA LYS A 196 21.29 6.74 -22.33
C LYS A 196 20.64 6.55 -20.92
N PRO A 197 20.05 5.36 -20.63
CA PRO A 197 19.10 5.06 -19.53
C PRO A 197 19.81 4.65 -18.21
N PRO A 198 19.12 4.50 -17.05
CA PRO A 198 18.52 3.19 -16.69
C PRO A 198 17.31 3.22 -15.71
N ALA A 199 16.77 2.02 -15.46
CA ALA A 199 16.22 1.52 -14.18
C ALA A 199 14.89 2.07 -13.64
N GLY A 200 13.99 1.15 -13.28
CA GLY A 200 13.02 1.46 -12.21
C GLY A 200 11.67 0.73 -12.16
N THR A 201 11.37 -0.30 -12.95
CA THR A 201 10.18 -1.14 -12.64
C THR A 201 10.53 -2.14 -11.55
N ASN A 202 10.38 -1.72 -10.30
CA ASN A 202 10.15 -2.63 -9.20
C ASN A 202 9.14 -2.04 -8.22
N ARG A 203 8.21 -2.92 -7.80
CA ARG A 203 7.22 -2.83 -6.71
C ARG A 203 5.77 -2.69 -7.17
N THR A 204 5.09 -3.82 -7.35
CA THR A 204 4.37 -4.60 -6.30
C THR A 204 3.17 -3.85 -5.72
N ASN A 205 1.98 -4.19 -6.21
CA ASN A 205 0.79 -4.44 -5.41
C ASN A 205 -0.07 -5.42 -6.24
N LEU A 206 -0.19 -6.71 -5.91
CA LEU A 206 -0.90 -7.24 -4.74
C LEU A 206 -2.14 -6.40 -4.45
N ARG A 207 -3.29 -6.74 -5.06
CA ARG A 207 -4.27 -7.61 -4.41
C ARG A 207 -5.49 -7.77 -5.33
N SER A 208 -5.63 -8.99 -5.82
CA SER A 208 -6.91 -9.55 -6.24
C SER A 208 -7.98 -9.23 -5.18
N ARG A 209 -9.01 -8.48 -5.56
CA ARG A 209 -10.28 -8.47 -4.83
C ARG A 209 -11.19 -9.45 -5.54
N PRO A 210 -11.46 -10.65 -5.00
CA PRO A 210 -12.62 -11.41 -5.46
C PRO A 210 -13.87 -10.66 -5.02
N SER A 211 -14.69 -10.31 -6.00
CA SER A 211 -16.06 -9.88 -5.82
C SER A 211 -16.88 -11.07 -5.32
N THR A 212 -17.17 -11.11 -4.03
CA THR A 212 -18.18 -12.01 -3.46
C THR A 212 -19.27 -11.16 -2.84
N ILE A 213 -20.34 -10.99 -3.61
CA ILE A 213 -21.64 -10.50 -3.15
C ILE A 213 -22.26 -11.62 -2.31
N PRO A 214 -22.62 -11.42 -1.02
CA PRO A 214 -23.38 -12.42 -0.29
C PRO A 214 -24.84 -12.37 -0.73
N ARG A 215 -25.34 -13.51 -1.20
CA ARG A 215 -26.76 -13.78 -1.48
C ARG A 215 -27.55 -13.82 -0.17
N PRO A 216 -28.78 -13.29 -0.10
CA PRO A 216 -29.63 -13.43 1.08
C PRO A 216 -30.25 -14.84 1.11
N VAL A 217 -30.18 -15.49 2.27
CA VAL A 217 -30.93 -16.72 2.56
C VAL A 217 -32.37 -16.36 2.97
N PRO A 218 -33.40 -17.05 2.44
CA PRO A 218 -34.77 -16.90 2.92
C PRO A 218 -34.96 -17.64 4.24
N ARG A 219 -35.60 -16.97 5.20
CA ARG A 219 -36.09 -17.57 6.45
C ARG A 219 -37.29 -18.47 6.18
N ARG A 220 -37.24 -19.71 6.65
CA ARG A 220 -38.39 -20.46 7.17
C ARG A 220 -37.92 -21.54 8.12
#